data_AF-A0AAV7FKB9-F1
#
_entry.id   AF-A0AAV7FKB9-F1
#
_cell.length_a   1.000
_cell.length_b   1.000
_cell.length_c   1.000
_cell.angle_alpha   90.00
_cell.angle_beta   90.00
_cell.angle_gamma   90.00
#
_symmetry.space_group_name_H-M   'P 1'
#
loop_
_entity.id
_entity.type
_entity.pdbx_description
1 polymer ?
#
loop_
_entity_poly.entity_id
_entity_poly.type
_entity_poly.pdbx_seq_one_letter_code
_entity_poly.pdbx_strand_id
1 'polypeptide(L)' 'MKLTKWSPLLVIGVQSPVIPIWISFPNLQPHLFSLHILHGLSSLFGCPLEVDHVTYVFSHPSIAHV' A
#
# COMPACT_ATOMS: atom_id res chain seq x y z
N MET A 1 -18.61 25.39 -7.02
CA MET A 1 -18.75 23.92 -7.07
C MET A 1 -17.37 23.30 -6.93
N LYS A 2 -17.17 22.33 -6.02
CA LYS A 2 -15.86 21.70 -5.79
C LYS A 2 -15.89 20.29 -6.37
N LEU A 3 -15.06 20.04 -7.39
CA LEU A 3 -14.95 18.71 -8.00
C LEU A 3 -14.27 17.76 -7.01
N THR A 4 -14.91 16.62 -6.75
CA THR A 4 -14.44 15.58 -5.83
C THR A 4 -14.26 14.27 -6.59
N LYS A 5 -13.23 13.50 -6.24
CA LYS A 5 -13.03 12.16 -6.81
C LYS A 5 -14.22 11.29 -6.38
N TRP A 6 -14.91 10.70 -7.36
CA TRP A 6 -16.05 9.82 -7.11
C TRP A 6 -15.58 8.55 -6.36
N SER A 7 -16.31 8.19 -5.31
CA SER A 7 -16.11 6.97 -4.52
C SER A 7 -17.48 6.47 -4.03
N PRO A 8 -17.73 5.16 -3.96
CA PRO A 8 -18.97 4.61 -3.41
C PRO A 8 -19.17 4.94 -1.91
N LEU A 9 -18.10 5.31 -1.20
CA LEU A 9 -18.12 5.76 0.19
C LEU A 9 -18.12 7.29 0.33
N LEU A 10 -18.35 8.03 -0.77
CA LEU A 10 -18.29 9.49 -0.77
C LEU A 10 -19.40 10.08 0.10
N VAL A 11 -19.01 10.69 1.22
CA VAL A 11 -19.89 11.51 2.05
C VAL A 11 -19.75 12.97 1.62
N ILE A 12 -20.82 13.52 1.05
CA ILE A 12 -20.84 14.91 0.57
C ILE A 12 -20.62 15.85 1.76
N GLY A 13 -19.52 16.61 1.74
CA GLY A 13 -19.11 17.53 2.81
C GLY A 13 -17.89 17.07 3.62
N VAL A 14 -17.56 15.78 3.59
CA VAL A 14 -16.33 15.23 4.15
C VAL A 14 -15.39 14.88 3.01
N GLN A 15 -14.32 15.65 2.84
CA GLN A 15 -13.22 15.24 1.96
C GLN A 15 -12.58 14.01 2.61
N SER A 16 -12.74 12.81 2.04
CA SER A 16 -11.90 11.66 2.35
C SER A 16 -10.73 11.65 1.37
N PRO A 17 -9.58 12.26 1.69
CA PRO A 17 -8.42 12.14 0.85
C PRO A 17 -7.97 10.68 0.89
N VAL A 18 -7.96 10.01 -0.27
CA VAL A 18 -7.27 8.72 -0.41
C VAL A 18 -5.79 9.06 -0.49
N ILE A 19 -5.12 9.03 0.66
CA ILE A 19 -3.70 9.33 0.78
C ILE A 19 -2.95 8.00 0.75
N PRO A 20 -2.13 7.72 -0.27
CA PRO A 20 -1.24 6.57 -0.23
C PRO A 20 -0.22 6.79 0.89
N ILE A 21 -0.01 5.76 1.70
CA ILE A 21 0.99 5.70 2.76
C ILE A 21 1.88 4.51 2.48
N TRP A 22 3.19 4.72 2.53
CA TRP A 22 4.18 3.65 2.40
C TRP A 22 4.38 2.97 3.75
N ILE A 23 4.35 1.64 3.73
CA ILE A 23 4.54 0.77 4.88
C ILE A 23 5.81 -0.04 4.65
N SER A 24 6.79 0.18 5.52
CA SER A 24 8.06 -0.55 5.49
C SER A 24 7.97 -1.81 6.35
N PHE A 25 8.42 -2.95 5.81
CA PHE A 25 8.64 -4.18 6.56
C PHE A 25 10.15 -4.47 6.65
N PRO A 26 10.83 -3.97 7.70
CA PRO A 26 12.25 -4.24 7.90
C PRO A 26 12.46 -5.69 8.35
N ASN A 27 13.57 -6.29 7.91
CA ASN A 27 13.98 -7.66 8.28
C ASN A 27 12.95 -8.74 7.91
N LEU A 28 12.16 -8.51 6.87
CA LEU A 28 11.29 -9.55 6.33
C LEU A 28 12.14 -10.72 5.83
N GLN A 29 11.81 -11.94 6.24
CA GLN A 29 12.55 -13.11 5.74
C GLN A 29 12.39 -13.22 4.21
N PRO A 30 13.43 -13.62 3.46
CA PRO A 30 13.35 -13.76 2.00
C PRO A 30 12.20 -14.64 1.52
N HIS A 31 11.86 -15.68 2.28
CA HIS A 31 10.74 -16.59 2.00
C HIS A 31 9.35 -15.93 2.12
N LEU A 32 9.25 -14.83 2.88
CA LEU A 32 8.01 -14.06 3.06
C LEU A 32 7.90 -12.87 2.09
N PHE A 33 8.93 -12.64 1.26
CA PHE A 33 9.00 -11.54 0.30
C PHE A 33 8.28 -11.88 -1.02
N SER A 34 7.12 -12.53 -0.92
CA SER A 34 6.22 -12.72 -2.05
C SER A 34 5.26 -11.54 -2.13
N LEU A 35 5.00 -11.02 -3.33
CA LEU A 35 3.98 -9.97 -3.53
C LEU A 35 2.63 -10.36 -2.95
N HIS A 36 2.26 -11.64 -2.98
CA HIS A 36 1.01 -12.12 -2.40
C HIS A 36 0.99 -11.99 -0.88
N ILE A 37 2.11 -12.31 -0.21
CA ILE A 37 2.24 -12.18 1.24
C ILE A 37 2.29 -10.71 1.65
N LEU A 38 3.05 -9.90 0.91
CA LEU A 38 3.15 -8.46 1.11
C LEU A 38 1.79 -7.76 0.96
N HIS A 39 1.01 -8.11 -0.08
CA HIS A 39 -0.37 -7.65 -0.25
C HIS A 39 -1.28 -8.12 0.89
N GLY A 40 -1.12 -9.36 1.36
CA GLY A 40 -1.87 -9.87 2.51
C GLY A 40 -1.55 -9.08 3.80
N LEU A 41 -0.27 -8.81 4.06
CA LEU A 41 0.17 -8.03 5.22
C LEU A 41 -0.29 -6.57 5.14
N SER A 42 -0.15 -5.93 3.98
CA SER A 42 -0.60 -4.54 3.78
C SER A 42 -2.12 -4.41 3.78
N SER A 43 -2.86 -5.48 3.43
CA SER A 43 -4.33 -5.49 3.53
C SER A 43 -4.84 -5.27 4.97
N LEU A 44 -4.01 -5.58 5.98
CA LEU A 44 -4.32 -5.30 7.39
C LEU A 44 -4.35 -3.79 7.70
N PHE A 45 -3.61 -2.99 6.93
CA PHE A 45 -3.49 -1.55 7.11
C PHE A 45 -4.40 -0.74 6.17
N GLY A 46 -4.94 -1.37 5.12
CA GLY A 46 -5.83 -0.73 4.16
C GLY A 46 -5.84 -1.45 2.82
N CYS A 47 -6.19 -0.74 1.75
CA CYS A 47 -6.09 -1.29 0.39
C CYS A 47 -4.68 -1.03 -0.15
N PRO A 48 -3.82 -2.05 -0.35
CA PRO A 48 -2.55 -1.84 -1.02
C PRO A 48 -2.78 -1.32 -2.44
N LEU A 49 -2.12 -0.22 -2.78
CA LEU A 49 -2.24 0.44 -4.07
C LEU A 49 -1.07 0.08 -4.97
N GLU A 50 0.14 0.05 -4.41
CA GLU A 50 1.38 -0.09 -5.17
C GLU A 50 2.44 -0.74 -4.28
N VAL A 51 3.43 -1.40 -4.89
CA VAL A 51 4.59 -1.95 -4.20
C VAL A 51 5.81 -1.22 -4.74
N ASP A 52 6.73 -0.84 -3.87
CA ASP A 52 7.91 -0.08 -4.29
C ASP A 52 8.72 -0.85 -5.34
N HIS A 53 9.32 -0.16 -6.30
CA HIS A 53 10.04 -0.78 -7.41
C HIS A 53 11.20 -1.66 -6.92
N VAL A 54 11.89 -1.26 -5.84
CA VAL A 54 13.00 -2.02 -5.25
C VAL A 54 12.48 -3.34 -4.66
N THR A 55 11.29 -3.31 -4.08
CA THR A 55 10.58 -4.48 -3.56
C THR A 55 10.10 -5.37 -4.71
N TYR A 56 9.56 -4.78 -5.78
CA TYR A 56 9.11 -5.52 -6.96
C TYR A 56 10.25 -6.27 -7.67
N VAL A 57 11.43 -5.66 -7.77
CA VAL A 57 12.62 -6.26 -8.40
C VAL A 57 13.41 -7.16 -7.43
N PHE A 58 13.00 -7.22 -6.16
CA PHE A 58 13.70 -7.98 -5.12
C PHE A 58 15.18 -7.60 -4.99
N SER A 59 15.53 -6.34 -5.28
CA SER A 59 16.93 -5.89 -5.30
C SER A 59 17.48 -5.59 -3.90
N HIS A 60 16.61 -5.33 -2.92
CA HIS A 60 16.98 -5.06 -1.54
C HIS A 60 16.07 -5.80 -0.53
N PRO A 61 16.32 -7.11 -0.31
CA PRO A 61 15.42 -7.97 0.48
C PRO A 61 15.37 -7.64 1.98
N SER A 62 16.24 -6.77 2.48
CA SER A 62 16.25 -6.34 3.89
C SER A 62 15.14 -5.36 4.23
N ILE A 63 14.54 -4.69 3.23
CA ILE A 63 13.45 -3.73 3.43
C ILE A 63 12.42 -3.90 2.29
N ALA A 64 11.20 -4.33 2.63
CA ALA A 64 10.06 -4.27 1.71
C ALA A 64 9.24 -3.00 1.96
N HIS A 65 8.74 -2.37 0.90
CA HIS A 65 7.79 -1.26 0.97
C HIS A 65 6.54 -1.53 0.12
N VAL A 66 5.37 -1.29 0.72
CA VAL A 66 4.03 -1.48 0.13
C VAL A 66 3.13 -0.31 0.52
#